data_AF-A0A535BIQ2-F1
#
_entry.id   AF-A0A535BIQ2-F1
#
_cell.length_a   1.000
_cell.length_b   1.000
_cell.length_c   1.000
_cell.angle_alpha   90.00
_cell.angle_beta   90.00
_cell.angle_gamma   90.00
#
_symmetry.space_group_name_H-M   'P 1'
#
loop_
_entity.id
_entity.type
_entity.pdbx_description
1 polymer ?
#
loop_
_entity_poly.entity_id
_entity_poly.type
_entity_poly.pdbx_seq_one_letter_code
_entity_poly.pdbx_strand_id
1 'polypeptide(L)'
;MKGFVFLGHQDGELEVSMDLRGDVCRVIREHKPDVVFTNDPWGHYQIHPDHRVAGWSGLDGVIAARDHLFFPEQLRGGKLTKHRVSRLLLFGSREPNIWFDISGTLDKKIKALQQHVSQVGGHENFPDRMRAMSKNLGT
;
A
#
# COMPACT_ATOMS: atom_id res chain seq x y z
N MET A 1 -8.47 9.52 -12.16
CA MET A 1 -9.19 10.00 -10.94
C MET A 1 -8.19 10.07 -9.80
N LYS A 2 -8.16 11.15 -9.02
CA LYS A 2 -7.37 11.24 -7.78
C LYS A 2 -8.35 11.11 -6.62
N GLY A 3 -8.12 10.17 -5.72
CA GLY A 3 -9.00 9.91 -4.58
C GLY A 3 -8.28 9.06 -3.54
N PHE A 4 -8.83 9.03 -2.33
CA PHE A 4 -8.43 8.14 -1.25
C PHE A 4 -9.67 7.37 -0.79
N VAL A 5 -9.47 6.14 -0.34
CA VAL A 5 -10.51 5.33 0.29
C VAL A 5 -10.04 5.04 1.71
N PHE A 6 -10.78 5.52 2.70
CA PHE A 6 -10.57 5.14 4.09
C PHE A 6 -11.39 3.88 4.38
N LEU A 7 -10.72 2.79 4.77
CA LEU A 7 -11.41 1.55 5.17
C LEU A 7 -11.96 1.61 6.60
N GLY A 8 -11.56 2.61 7.40
CA GLY A 8 -12.16 2.88 8.71
C GLY A 8 -11.69 1.97 9.84
N HIS A 9 -10.61 1.20 9.66
CA HIS A 9 -9.98 0.44 10.74
C HIS A 9 -9.17 1.35 11.68
N GLN A 10 -9.18 1.01 12.96
CA GLN A 10 -8.44 1.71 14.00
C GLN A 10 -6.93 1.41 13.88
N ASP A 11 -6.10 2.44 14.06
CA ASP A 11 -4.63 2.32 14.03
C ASP A 11 -4.13 1.42 15.18
N GLY A 12 -3.29 0.44 14.84
CA GLY A 12 -2.76 -0.57 15.74
C GLY A 12 -3.65 -1.79 15.97
N GLU A 13 -4.87 -1.81 15.42
CA GLU A 13 -5.86 -2.87 15.59
C GLU A 13 -6.15 -3.61 14.28
N LEU A 14 -5.30 -3.48 13.27
CA LEU A 14 -5.52 -4.13 11.98
C LEU A 14 -5.30 -5.65 12.10
N GLU A 15 -6.31 -6.43 11.70
CA GLU A 15 -6.27 -7.90 11.76
C GLU A 15 -6.43 -8.54 10.39
N VAL A 16 -5.82 -9.72 10.20
CA VAL A 16 -6.05 -10.54 9.00
C VAL A 16 -7.43 -11.18 9.11
N SER A 17 -8.42 -10.55 8.49
CA SER A 17 -9.81 -11.00 8.50
C SER A 17 -10.39 -11.15 7.10
N MET A 18 -11.47 -11.93 6.99
CA MET A 18 -12.22 -12.04 5.74
C MET A 18 -12.90 -10.72 5.36
N ASP A 19 -13.28 -9.90 6.34
CA ASP A 19 -13.89 -8.59 6.13
C ASP A 19 -12.89 -7.63 5.47
N LEU A 20 -11.68 -7.50 6.04
CA LEU A 20 -10.62 -6.67 5.46
C LEU A 20 -10.23 -7.16 4.06
N ARG A 21 -10.14 -8.48 3.85
CA ARG A 21 -9.88 -9.05 2.52
C ARG A 21 -11.01 -8.69 1.53
N GLY A 22 -12.26 -8.74 1.97
CA GLY A 22 -13.44 -8.37 1.19
C GLY A 22 -13.43 -6.90 0.81
N ASP A 23 -13.04 -6.02 1.73
CA ASP A 23 -12.93 -4.58 1.50
C ASP A 23 -11.83 -4.24 0.48
N VAL A 24 -10.63 -4.81 0.63
CA VAL A 24 -9.55 -4.61 -0.36
C VAL A 24 -9.95 -5.17 -1.73
N CYS A 25 -10.57 -6.36 -1.77
CA CYS A 25 -11.11 -6.95 -3.00
C CYS A 25 -12.10 -6.00 -3.70
N ARG A 26 -13.04 -5.41 -2.95
CA ARG A 26 -14.03 -4.47 -3.46
C ARG A 26 -13.36 -3.23 -4.06
N VAL A 27 -12.43 -2.62 -3.34
CA VAL A 27 -11.65 -1.44 -3.80
C VAL A 27 -10.91 -1.75 -5.12
N ILE A 28 -10.28 -2.92 -5.23
CA ILE A 28 -9.59 -3.32 -6.46
C ILE A 28 -10.58 -3.50 -7.62
N ARG A 29 -11.75 -4.11 -7.39
CA ARG A 29 -12.79 -4.29 -8.42
C ARG A 29 -13.41 -2.96 -8.87
N GLU A 30 -13.55 -2.00 -7.96
CA GLU A 30 -14.07 -0.64 -8.24
C GLU A 30 -13.08 0.17 -9.07
N HIS A 31 -11.80 0.19 -8.67
CA HIS A 31 -10.79 1.06 -9.28
C HIS A 31 -10.02 0.42 -10.43
N LYS A 32 -10.08 -0.90 -10.58
CA LYS A 32 -9.43 -1.68 -11.64
C LYS A 32 -7.96 -1.30 -11.88
N PRO A 33 -7.10 -1.28 -10.83
CA PRO A 33 -5.72 -0.84 -10.98
C PRO A 33 -4.87 -1.84 -11.78
N ASP A 34 -3.99 -1.35 -12.66
CA ASP A 34 -2.99 -2.19 -13.32
C ASP A 34 -1.87 -2.63 -12.36
N VAL A 35 -1.55 -1.79 -11.38
CA VAL A 35 -0.45 -1.98 -10.43
C VAL A 35 -0.94 -1.75 -9.01
N VAL A 36 -0.61 -2.66 -8.10
CA VAL A 36 -0.83 -2.50 -6.65
C VAL A 36 0.52 -2.42 -5.94
N PHE A 37 0.64 -1.47 -5.01
CA PHE A 37 1.77 -1.35 -4.09
C PHE A 37 1.31 -1.73 -2.68
N THR A 38 2.10 -2.53 -1.96
CA THR A 38 1.87 -2.81 -0.53
C THR A 38 3.19 -3.11 0.19
N ASN A 39 3.15 -3.22 1.53
CA ASN A 39 4.28 -3.64 2.33
C ASN A 39 4.68 -5.07 1.95
N ASP A 40 5.98 -5.37 1.98
CA ASP A 40 6.46 -6.75 1.89
C ASP A 40 6.01 -7.57 3.13
N PRO A 41 5.09 -8.53 3.01
CA PRO A 41 4.60 -9.29 4.15
C PRO A 41 5.63 -10.28 4.71
N TRP A 42 6.68 -10.58 3.95
CA TRP A 42 7.77 -11.47 4.34
C TRP A 42 8.96 -10.72 4.95
N GLY A 43 8.89 -9.40 5.10
CA GLY A 43 9.96 -8.61 5.69
C GLY A 43 10.26 -9.05 7.14
N HIS A 44 11.42 -9.69 7.35
CA HIS A 44 11.84 -10.13 8.69
C HIS A 44 11.90 -8.94 9.67
N TYR A 45 11.60 -9.15 10.95
CA TYR A 45 11.63 -8.10 11.98
C TYR A 45 10.73 -6.87 11.70
N GLN A 46 9.70 -6.99 10.86
CA GLN A 46 8.65 -5.98 10.80
C GLN A 46 7.84 -6.02 12.10
N ILE A 47 8.15 -5.11 13.02
CA ILE A 47 7.57 -5.10 14.36
C ILE A 47 6.16 -4.49 14.42
N HIS A 48 5.80 -3.59 13.49
CA HIS A 48 4.49 -2.96 13.51
C HIS A 48 3.42 -3.95 13.03
N PRO A 49 2.38 -4.25 13.83
CA PRO A 49 1.34 -5.21 13.45
C PRO A 49 0.64 -4.81 12.14
N ASP A 50 0.22 -3.56 12.03
CA ASP A 50 -0.52 -3.08 10.85
C ASP A 50 0.29 -3.18 9.56
N HIS A 51 1.61 -3.01 9.59
CA HIS A 51 2.43 -3.19 8.39
C HIS A 51 2.44 -4.64 7.91
N ARG A 52 2.51 -5.60 8.84
CA ARG A 52 2.42 -7.03 8.50
C ARG A 52 1.06 -7.35 7.89
N VAL A 53 0.00 -6.89 8.54
CA VAL A 53 -1.38 -7.17 8.10
C VAL A 53 -1.67 -6.49 6.76
N ALA A 54 -1.31 -5.22 6.58
CA ALA A 54 -1.51 -4.50 5.32
C ALA A 54 -0.79 -5.17 4.12
N GLY A 55 0.40 -5.73 4.34
CA GLY A 55 1.10 -6.56 3.36
C GLY A 55 0.22 -7.74 2.94
N TRP A 56 -0.14 -8.59 3.90
CA TRP A 56 -0.97 -9.78 3.66
C TRP A 56 -2.32 -9.46 3.00
N SER A 57 -3.05 -8.48 3.54
CA SER A 57 -4.36 -8.07 3.04
C SER A 57 -4.29 -7.49 1.62
N GLY A 58 -3.21 -6.80 1.27
CA GLY A 58 -2.97 -6.33 -0.09
C GLY A 58 -2.82 -7.47 -1.09
N LEU A 59 -2.02 -8.49 -0.75
CA LEU A 59 -1.84 -9.69 -1.58
C LEU A 59 -3.14 -10.48 -1.72
N ASP A 60 -3.80 -10.73 -0.59
CA ASP A 60 -5.04 -11.48 -0.53
C ASP A 60 -6.17 -10.81 -1.33
N GLY A 61 -6.29 -9.48 -1.22
CA GLY A 61 -7.25 -8.69 -1.99
C GLY A 61 -6.99 -8.78 -3.50
N VAL A 62 -5.73 -8.76 -3.93
CA VAL A 62 -5.36 -8.94 -5.36
C VAL A 62 -5.78 -10.32 -5.86
N ILE A 63 -5.58 -11.38 -5.06
CA ILE A 63 -6.02 -12.73 -5.42
C ILE A 63 -7.55 -12.81 -5.45
N ALA A 64 -8.24 -12.26 -4.44
CA ALA A 64 -9.69 -12.28 -4.36
C ALA A 64 -10.36 -11.51 -5.51
N ALA A 65 -9.79 -10.37 -5.93
CA ALA A 65 -10.38 -9.54 -6.97
C ALA A 65 -10.42 -10.23 -8.34
N ARG A 66 -9.48 -11.15 -8.62
CA ARG A 66 -9.32 -11.80 -9.93
C ARG A 66 -10.28 -12.96 -10.17
N ASP A 67 -10.85 -13.54 -9.11
CA ASP A 67 -11.65 -14.75 -9.17
C ASP A 67 -13.07 -14.52 -8.62
N HIS A 68 -14.06 -15.07 -9.31
CA HIS A 68 -15.48 -14.93 -9.03
C HIS A 68 -15.95 -15.72 -7.82
N LEU A 69 -15.18 -16.74 -7.40
CA LEU A 69 -15.52 -17.53 -6.22
C LEU A 69 -15.25 -16.79 -4.91
N PHE A 70 -14.41 -15.75 -4.94
CA PHE A 70 -14.19 -14.88 -3.79
C PHE A 70 -15.22 -13.76 -3.79
N PHE A 71 -15.92 -13.60 -2.66
CA PHE A 71 -16.91 -12.54 -2.46
C PHE A 71 -17.91 -12.44 -3.62
N PRO A 72 -18.60 -13.54 -4.00
CA PRO A 72 -19.51 -13.56 -5.15
C PRO A 72 -20.67 -12.58 -5.00
N GLU A 73 -21.05 -12.23 -3.78
CA GLU A 73 -22.03 -11.19 -3.47
C GLU A 73 -21.66 -9.81 -4.03
N GLN A 74 -20.36 -9.49 -4.13
CA GLN A 74 -19.90 -8.23 -4.71
C GLN A 74 -20.14 -8.17 -6.23
N LEU A 75 -20.15 -9.32 -6.91
CA LEU A 75 -20.37 -9.42 -8.36
C LEU A 75 -21.86 -9.52 -8.73
N ARG A 76 -22.72 -9.71 -7.73
CA ARG A 76 -24.16 -9.83 -7.93
C ARG A 76 -24.74 -8.54 -8.49
N GLY A 77 -25.59 -8.66 -9.51
CA GLY A 77 -26.21 -7.50 -10.17
C GLY A 77 -25.29 -6.74 -11.13
N GLY A 78 -24.07 -7.23 -11.40
CA GLY A 78 -23.22 -6.75 -12.49
C GLY A 78 -22.60 -5.36 -12.27
N LYS A 79 -22.73 -4.76 -11.09
CA LYS A 79 -22.13 -3.45 -10.76
C LYS A 79 -20.61 -3.52 -10.66
N LEU A 80 -20.09 -4.61 -10.12
CA LEU A 80 -18.65 -4.91 -10.09
C LEU A 80 -18.35 -6.12 -10.96
N THR A 81 -17.16 -6.12 -11.54
CA THR A 81 -16.63 -7.24 -12.32
C THR A 81 -15.34 -7.72 -11.67
N LYS A 82 -14.95 -8.97 -11.97
CA LYS A 82 -13.59 -9.43 -11.68
C LYS A 82 -12.57 -8.45 -12.25
N HIS A 83 -11.44 -8.32 -11.56
CA HIS A 83 -10.31 -7.53 -12.02
C HIS A 83 -9.01 -8.27 -11.73
N ARG A 84 -8.17 -8.44 -12.76
CA ARG A 84 -6.85 -9.04 -12.62
C ARG A 84 -5.81 -7.92 -12.64
N VAL A 85 -5.23 -7.64 -11.48
CA VAL A 85 -4.08 -6.72 -11.37
C VAL A 85 -2.90 -7.31 -12.15
N SER A 86 -2.21 -6.47 -12.91
CA SER A 86 -1.12 -6.88 -13.79
C SER A 86 0.21 -7.01 -13.05
N ARG A 87 0.47 -6.13 -12.07
CA ARG A 87 1.74 -6.12 -11.32
C ARG A 87 1.51 -5.82 -9.83
N LEU A 88 2.27 -6.50 -8.99
CA LEU A 88 2.37 -6.23 -7.56
C LEU A 88 3.78 -5.73 -7.26
N LEU A 89 3.90 -4.63 -6.53
CA LEU A 89 5.18 -4.06 -6.12
C LEU A 89 5.23 -3.96 -4.60
N LEU A 90 6.22 -4.62 -4.00
CA LEU A 90 6.38 -4.68 -2.55
C LEU A 90 7.40 -3.63 -2.12
N PHE A 91 7.00 -2.69 -1.27
CA PHE A 91 7.92 -1.72 -0.69
C PHE A 91 8.33 -2.12 0.73
N GLY A 92 9.48 -1.62 1.18
CA GLY A 92 10.08 -2.04 2.45
C GLY A 92 10.68 -3.45 2.43
N SER A 93 10.81 -4.06 1.24
CA SER A 93 11.44 -5.37 1.08
C SER A 93 12.93 -5.32 1.38
N ARG A 94 13.46 -6.41 1.94
CA ARG A 94 14.91 -6.62 2.12
C ARG A 94 15.60 -7.23 0.91
N GLU A 95 14.83 -7.73 -0.05
CA GLU A 95 15.34 -8.29 -1.30
C GLU A 95 14.73 -7.53 -2.49
N PRO A 96 14.93 -6.20 -2.57
CA PRO A 96 14.43 -5.43 -3.70
C PRO A 96 15.08 -5.91 -5.00
N ASN A 97 14.28 -5.96 -6.06
CA ASN A 97 14.72 -6.35 -7.41
C ASN A 97 14.36 -5.30 -8.48
N ILE A 98 13.81 -4.16 -8.05
CA ILE A 98 13.47 -3.04 -8.92
C ILE A 98 13.66 -1.72 -8.14
N TRP A 99 14.20 -0.72 -8.82
CA TRP A 99 14.41 0.62 -8.30
C TRP A 99 13.83 1.66 -9.25
N PHE A 100 13.30 2.74 -8.68
CA PHE A 100 12.81 3.88 -9.44
C PHE A 100 13.65 5.10 -9.07
N ASP A 101 14.26 5.75 -10.06
CA ASP A 101 14.95 7.01 -9.83
C ASP A 101 13.93 8.10 -9.51
N ILE A 102 14.03 8.65 -8.29
CA ILE A 102 13.19 9.75 -7.81
C ILE A 102 13.97 11.05 -7.66
N SER A 103 15.22 11.13 -8.11
CA SER A 103 16.09 12.30 -7.97
C SER A 103 15.39 13.60 -8.39
N GLY A 104 14.74 13.61 -9.57
CA GLY A 104 13.97 14.75 -10.07
C GLY A 104 12.67 15.08 -9.31
N THR A 105 12.24 14.23 -8.38
CA THR A 105 11.00 14.39 -7.58
C THR A 105 11.21 14.36 -6.07
N LEU A 106 12.46 14.26 -5.61
CA LEU A 106 12.79 14.08 -4.20
C LEU A 106 12.26 15.24 -3.34
N ASP A 107 12.44 16.48 -3.79
CA ASP A 107 11.93 17.66 -3.06
C ASP A 107 10.40 17.68 -3.00
N LYS A 108 9.71 17.16 -4.02
CA LYS A 108 8.25 17.02 -4.02
C LYS A 108 7.79 15.99 -2.98
N LYS A 109 8.50 14.86 -2.88
CA LYS A 109 8.27 13.85 -1.83
C LYS A 109 8.45 14.46 -0.44
N ILE A 110 9.53 15.21 -0.21
CA ILE A 110 9.81 15.86 1.08
C ILE A 110 8.68 16.84 1.44
N LYS A 111 8.29 17.73 0.52
CA LYS A 111 7.19 18.68 0.74
C LYS A 111 5.86 18.00 1.05
N ALA A 112 5.56 16.89 0.38
CA ALA A 112 4.36 16.10 0.65
C ALA A 112 4.39 15.48 2.04
N LEU A 113 5.52 14.87 2.45
CA LEU A 113 5.68 14.31 3.78
C LEU A 113 5.53 15.36 4.89
N GLN A 114 6.04 16.57 4.66
CA GLN A 114 5.90 17.70 5.59
C GLN A 114 4.46 18.15 5.82
N GLN A 115 3.50 17.76 4.97
CA GLN A 115 2.08 18.02 5.22
C GLN A 115 1.51 17.16 6.37
N HIS A 116 2.20 16.08 6.79
CA HIS A 116 1.82 15.27 7.94
C HIS A 116 2.29 15.93 9.24
N VAL A 117 1.78 17.14 9.53
CA VAL A 117 2.29 18.03 10.59
C VAL A 117 2.33 17.36 11.96
N SER A 118 1.35 16.55 12.33
CA SER A 118 1.35 15.85 13.63
C SER A 118 2.43 14.76 13.75
N GLN A 119 2.91 14.23 12.63
CA GLN A 119 3.89 13.13 12.58
C GLN A 119 5.31 13.62 12.37
N VAL A 120 5.50 14.69 11.61
CA VAL A 120 6.83 15.20 11.23
C VAL A 120 7.07 16.67 11.61
N GLY A 121 6.06 17.37 12.12
CA GLY A 121 6.20 18.74 12.59
C GLY A 121 7.21 18.82 13.73
N GLY A 122 8.02 19.88 13.73
CA GLY A 122 9.05 20.12 14.75
C GLY A 122 10.41 19.46 14.48
N HIS A 123 10.55 18.67 13.42
CA HIS A 123 11.85 18.11 13.03
C HIS A 123 12.56 19.03 12.02
N GLU A 124 13.34 20.00 12.52
CA GLU A 124 14.06 20.98 11.67
C GLU A 124 14.96 20.30 10.62
N ASN A 125 15.59 19.17 10.98
CA ASN A 125 16.49 18.42 10.10
C ASN A 125 15.78 17.37 9.23
N PHE A 126 14.45 17.36 9.16
CA PHE A 126 13.69 16.34 8.41
C PHE A 126 14.05 16.29 6.91
N PRO A 127 14.15 17.41 6.18
CA PRO A 127 14.55 17.38 4.77
C PRO A 127 15.92 16.75 4.54
N ASP A 128 16.90 17.08 5.39
CA ASP A 128 18.26 16.59 5.24
C ASP A 128 18.37 15.10 5.58
N ARG A 129 17.62 14.64 6.60
CA ARG A 129 17.48 13.20 6.88
C ARG A 129 16.89 12.45 5.69
N MET A 130 15.86 12.99 5.05
CA MET A 130 15.23 12.37 3.88
C MET A 130 16.18 12.31 2.68
N ARG A 131 16.98 13.36 2.45
CA ARG A 131 18.01 13.39 1.40
C ARG A 131 19.13 12.39 1.68
N ALA A 132 19.60 12.29 2.92
CA ALA A 132 20.60 11.31 3.33
C ALA A 132 20.11 9.87 3.11
N MET A 133 18.88 9.56 3.55
CA MET A 133 18.28 8.24 3.34
C MET A 133 18.14 7.89 1.85
N SER A 134 17.77 8.87 1.01
CA SER A 134 17.65 8.65 -0.44
C SER A 134 18.99 8.30 -1.10
N LYS A 135 20.12 8.81 -0.60
CA LYS A 135 21.45 8.48 -1.12
C LYS A 135 21.87 7.05 -0.77
N ASN A 136 21.47 6.57 0.41
CA ASN A 136 21.85 5.23 0.91
C ASN A 136 21.03 4.09 0.30
N LEU A 137 19.86 4.38 -0.30
CA LEU A 137 19.00 3.39 -0.95
C LEU A 137 19.33 3.17 -2.44
N GLY A 138 20.24 3.97 -2.99
CA GLY A 138 20.65 3.96 -4.40
C GLY A 138 22.00 3.30 -4.67
N THR A 139 22.50 2.47 -3.75
CA THR A 139 23.72 1.67 -3.89
C THR A 139 23.39 0.19 -3.96
#